data_AF-A0A6M5UCG0-F1
#
_entry.id   AF-A0A6M5UCG0-F1
#
_cell.length_a   1.000
_cell.length_b   1.000
_cell.length_c   1.000
_cell.angle_alpha   90.00
_cell.angle_beta   90.00
_cell.angle_gamma   90.00
#
_symmetry.space_group_name_H-M   'P 1'
#
loop_
_entity.id
_entity.type
_entity.pdbx_description
1 polymer ?
#
loop_
_entity_poly.entity_id
_entity_poly.type
_entity_poly.pdbx_seq_one_letter_code
_entity_poly.pdbx_strand_id
1 'polypeptide(L)'
;MGTLATVEAQGIELNPGEEVSVPLTVRNTGTIVEAYRFEVLGVPAGWTTIEPASVDGLYPQTATTASVTFRPPRSAEVPAGPLDFGIRVVPLEHPDDAVVPEGVVEVLPFLDTTAELVPRTTHGRRSGRHQVAVDNRGNTPVSVLLACADGTDELTFRVPDSHLVVDPGTARFASVRVRPRDTAWRGPDKTMPFVVQVAAENTVPVTLDGTFVRTAILPRWFLKALLALLALVALLAVLWFTLLKPTITSAAQAAVRDDIAEAEEAAQAAQQAAQQAASAAQQAAGDASDAKVAATEAGTTLADTEEAVAGFVPPSGTSVPVRQRLDAAPAAGETEEVPFEVPEGATLTIDDVILSNPQGDFGRLLISQDDEVILDFALENFRDLDYHFQSPISLEAGTELVMAVTCRQPGAPLGQDPPPDACDTSMYFGGTLFTPDEAAAPASAP
;
A
#
# COMPACT_ATOMS: atom_id res chain seq x y z
N MET A 1 -56.42 -25.35 42.44
CA MET A 1 -56.35 -25.86 41.05
C MET A 1 -54.91 -26.27 40.83
N GLY A 2 -54.63 -27.25 39.96
CA GLY A 2 -53.27 -27.76 39.87
C GLY A 2 -53.02 -28.54 38.59
N THR A 3 -51.81 -28.37 38.06
CA THR A 3 -51.28 -29.13 36.93
C THR A 3 -50.07 -29.91 37.42
N LEU A 4 -49.99 -31.18 37.07
CA LEU A 4 -48.81 -32.00 37.29
C LEU A 4 -48.27 -32.45 35.94
N ALA A 5 -47.00 -32.16 35.67
CA ALA A 5 -46.33 -32.56 34.44
C ALA A 5 -45.01 -33.27 34.77
N THR A 6 -44.75 -34.38 34.09
CA THR A 6 -43.55 -35.20 34.26
C THR A 6 -43.04 -35.64 32.90
N VAL A 7 -41.72 -35.49 32.68
CA VAL A 7 -41.01 -36.04 31.51
C VAL A 7 -40.37 -37.36 31.95
N GLU A 8 -40.56 -38.44 31.18
CA GLU A 8 -40.17 -39.79 31.60
C GLU A 8 -38.64 -40.01 31.66
N ALA A 9 -37.87 -39.31 30.82
CA ALA A 9 -36.41 -39.34 30.84
C ALA A 9 -35.83 -37.95 31.10
N GLN A 10 -35.08 -37.82 32.19
CA GLN A 10 -34.41 -36.56 32.59
C GLN A 10 -32.94 -36.50 32.16
N GLY A 11 -32.39 -37.59 31.61
CA GLY A 11 -31.03 -37.66 31.05
C GLY A 11 -31.08 -38.40 29.72
N ILE A 12 -30.95 -37.67 28.62
CA ILE A 12 -31.06 -38.21 27.26
C ILE A 12 -29.71 -38.02 26.59
N GLU A 13 -29.06 -39.11 26.18
CA GLU A 13 -27.81 -39.06 25.43
C GLU A 13 -28.11 -39.32 23.95
N LEU A 14 -27.59 -38.48 23.04
CA LEU A 14 -27.72 -38.72 21.60
C LEU A 14 -26.58 -38.14 20.77
N ASN A 15 -26.36 -38.74 19.59
CA ASN A 15 -25.44 -38.20 18.62
C ASN A 15 -26.09 -37.07 17.79
N PRO A 16 -25.32 -36.06 17.37
CA PRO A 16 -25.80 -35.08 16.40
C PRO A 16 -26.28 -35.71 15.09
N GLY A 17 -27.51 -35.35 14.68
CA GLY A 17 -28.21 -35.93 13.54
C GLY A 17 -29.10 -37.13 13.87
N GLU A 18 -29.09 -37.63 15.11
CA GLU A 18 -30.04 -38.64 15.58
C GLU A 18 -31.32 -38.00 16.10
N GLU A 19 -32.32 -38.86 16.33
CA GLU A 19 -33.63 -38.48 16.84
C GLU A 19 -33.98 -39.37 18.03
N VAL A 20 -34.46 -38.74 19.12
CA VAL A 20 -34.97 -39.45 20.30
C VAL A 20 -36.29 -38.84 20.73
N SER A 21 -37.28 -39.68 21.00
CA SER A 21 -38.59 -39.25 21.51
C SER A 21 -38.81 -39.72 22.94
N VAL A 22 -39.26 -38.81 23.80
CA VAL A 22 -39.57 -39.06 25.21
C VAL A 22 -40.99 -38.59 25.51
N PRO A 23 -41.79 -39.37 26.24
CA PRO A 23 -43.15 -38.97 26.60
C PRO A 23 -43.16 -37.90 27.71
N LEU A 24 -43.99 -36.88 27.50
CA LEU A 24 -44.42 -35.90 28.48
C LEU A 24 -45.81 -36.27 28.97
N THR A 25 -45.93 -36.61 30.25
CA THR A 25 -47.23 -36.88 30.87
C THR A 25 -47.74 -35.62 31.56
N VAL A 26 -48.96 -35.20 31.22
CA VAL A 26 -49.63 -34.05 31.82
C VAL A 26 -50.94 -34.49 32.45
N ARG A 27 -51.15 -34.11 33.70
CA ARG A 27 -52.34 -34.44 34.48
C ARG A 27 -53.03 -33.19 35.00
N ASN A 28 -54.32 -33.07 34.69
CA ASN A 28 -55.17 -32.05 35.26
C ASN A 28 -55.59 -32.50 36.68
N THR A 29 -55.07 -31.86 37.71
CA THR A 29 -55.44 -32.12 39.11
C THR A 29 -56.47 -31.12 39.65
N GLY A 30 -56.99 -30.25 38.78
CA GLY A 30 -58.07 -29.32 39.07
C GLY A 30 -59.46 -29.96 39.09
N THR A 31 -60.47 -29.10 39.11
CA THR A 31 -61.90 -29.44 39.17
C THR A 31 -62.67 -29.04 37.92
N ILE A 32 -62.04 -28.36 36.98
CA ILE A 32 -62.61 -27.93 35.69
C ILE A 32 -61.83 -28.56 34.54
N VAL A 33 -62.45 -28.62 33.37
CA VAL A 33 -61.78 -29.01 32.13
C VAL A 33 -60.80 -27.90 31.75
N GLU A 34 -59.58 -28.29 31.37
CA GLU A 34 -58.49 -27.35 31.08
C GLU A 34 -57.88 -27.63 29.70
N ALA A 35 -57.46 -26.59 28.99
CA ALA A 35 -56.61 -26.72 27.82
C ALA A 35 -55.15 -26.42 28.16
N TYR A 36 -54.22 -27.12 27.52
CA TYR A 36 -52.78 -26.97 27.75
C TYR A 36 -52.04 -26.63 26.46
N ARG A 37 -51.12 -25.67 26.55
CA ARG A 37 -50.12 -25.38 25.52
C ARG A 37 -48.73 -25.78 26.02
N PHE A 38 -47.92 -26.37 25.15
CA PHE A 38 -46.55 -26.75 25.46
C PHE A 38 -45.54 -25.85 24.75
N GLU A 39 -44.45 -25.54 25.44
CA GLU A 39 -43.35 -24.73 24.93
C GLU A 39 -42.04 -25.30 25.46
N VAL A 40 -41.08 -25.58 24.56
CA VAL A 40 -39.74 -26.03 24.95
C VAL A 40 -38.89 -24.80 25.26
N LEU A 41 -38.17 -24.85 26.38
CA LEU A 41 -37.25 -23.83 26.87
C LEU A 41 -35.81 -24.36 26.86
N GLY A 42 -34.85 -23.44 26.76
CA GLY A 42 -33.42 -23.75 26.73
C GLY A 42 -32.86 -23.92 25.31
N VAL A 43 -31.56 -24.26 25.23
CA VAL A 43 -30.87 -24.47 23.95
C VAL A 43 -31.56 -25.54 23.07
N PRO A 44 -32.09 -26.64 23.63
CA PRO A 44 -32.79 -27.65 22.82
C PRO A 44 -34.06 -27.20 22.10
N ALA A 45 -34.65 -26.06 22.47
CA ALA A 45 -35.89 -25.59 21.87
C ALA A 45 -35.83 -25.40 20.34
N GLY A 46 -34.66 -25.04 19.80
CA GLY A 46 -34.48 -24.83 18.36
C GLY A 46 -34.57 -26.10 17.50
N TRP A 47 -34.46 -27.28 18.12
CA TRP A 47 -34.42 -28.57 17.43
C TRP A 47 -35.28 -29.64 18.13
N THR A 48 -36.23 -29.22 18.96
CA THR A 48 -37.17 -30.10 19.66
C THR A 48 -38.60 -29.79 19.24
N THR A 49 -39.40 -30.83 19.02
CA THR A 49 -40.84 -30.71 18.70
C THR A 49 -41.68 -31.45 19.74
N ILE A 50 -42.90 -30.96 19.99
CA ILE A 50 -43.88 -31.62 20.86
C ILE A 50 -45.13 -31.92 20.07
N GLU A 51 -45.55 -33.18 20.06
CA GLU A 51 -46.76 -33.64 19.37
C GLU A 51 -47.70 -34.39 20.33
N PRO A 52 -48.96 -33.94 20.51
CA PRO A 52 -49.53 -32.71 19.97
C PRO A 52 -48.98 -31.45 20.67
N ALA A 53 -48.90 -30.32 19.95
CA ALA A 53 -48.37 -29.05 20.50
C ALA A 53 -49.27 -28.39 21.56
N SER A 54 -50.56 -28.77 21.57
CA SER A 54 -51.54 -28.41 22.58
C SER A 54 -52.50 -29.56 22.81
N VAL A 55 -53.11 -29.60 23.98
CA VAL A 55 -54.20 -30.52 24.32
C VAL A 55 -55.43 -29.71 24.67
N ASP A 56 -56.49 -29.90 23.90
CA ASP A 56 -57.77 -29.27 24.16
C ASP A 56 -58.63 -30.17 25.05
N GLY A 57 -59.17 -29.61 26.13
CA GLY A 57 -60.25 -30.25 26.89
C GLY A 57 -59.82 -31.44 27.76
N LEU A 58 -58.73 -31.32 28.52
CA LEU A 58 -58.32 -32.36 29.48
C LEU A 58 -59.24 -32.32 30.71
N TYR A 59 -60.01 -33.40 30.90
CA TYR A 59 -60.95 -33.53 32.02
C TYR A 59 -60.27 -33.49 33.40
N PRO A 60 -61.00 -33.09 34.45
CA PRO A 60 -60.51 -33.18 35.83
C PRO A 60 -60.02 -34.58 36.19
N GLN A 61 -58.90 -34.66 36.90
CA GLN A 61 -58.29 -35.88 37.41
C GLN A 61 -57.81 -36.88 36.34
N THR A 62 -57.81 -36.52 35.05
CA THR A 62 -57.28 -37.35 33.96
C THR A 62 -55.89 -36.90 33.54
N ALA A 63 -55.16 -37.80 32.87
CA ALA A 63 -53.85 -37.55 32.32
C ALA A 63 -53.83 -37.85 30.82
N THR A 64 -52.93 -37.17 30.12
CA THR A 64 -52.64 -37.38 28.71
C THR A 64 -51.13 -37.41 28.51
N THR A 65 -50.69 -37.92 27.36
CA THR A 65 -49.28 -38.00 27.00
C THR A 65 -49.04 -37.28 25.67
N ALA A 66 -48.03 -36.41 25.63
CA ALA A 66 -47.48 -35.83 24.41
C ALA A 66 -46.08 -36.42 24.15
N SER A 67 -45.69 -36.56 22.89
CA SER A 67 -44.35 -37.01 22.50
C SER A 67 -43.44 -35.79 22.32
N VAL A 68 -42.33 -35.76 23.05
CA VAL A 68 -41.28 -34.74 22.93
C VAL A 68 -40.15 -35.34 22.13
N THR A 69 -39.86 -34.80 20.96
CA THR A 69 -38.91 -35.35 20.01
C THR A 69 -37.73 -34.40 19.84
N PHE A 70 -36.54 -34.88 20.19
CA PHE A 70 -35.26 -34.18 20.11
C PHE A 70 -34.55 -34.56 18.81
N ARG A 71 -34.18 -33.59 17.96
CA ARG A 71 -33.49 -33.79 16.67
C ARG A 71 -32.34 -32.79 16.45
N PRO A 72 -31.26 -32.81 17.26
CA PRO A 72 -30.16 -31.87 17.08
C PRO A 72 -29.54 -32.07 15.69
N PRO A 73 -29.41 -31.00 14.88
CA PRO A 73 -28.76 -31.11 13.59
C PRO A 73 -27.29 -31.53 13.77
N ARG A 74 -26.75 -32.26 12.80
CA ARG A 74 -25.31 -32.57 12.73
C ARG A 74 -24.54 -31.32 12.29
N SER A 75 -24.37 -30.38 13.22
CA SER A 75 -23.77 -29.06 13.00
C SER A 75 -22.91 -28.65 14.20
N ALA A 76 -21.86 -27.88 13.94
CA ALA A 76 -21.02 -27.28 14.96
C ALA A 76 -21.75 -26.25 15.83
N GLU A 77 -22.92 -25.76 15.38
CA GLU A 77 -23.76 -24.82 16.12
C GLU A 77 -24.39 -25.44 17.38
N VAL A 78 -24.51 -26.77 17.43
CA VAL A 78 -25.01 -27.48 18.61
C VAL A 78 -23.80 -27.94 19.43
N PRO A 79 -23.46 -27.26 20.54
CA PRO A 79 -22.29 -27.60 21.33
C PRO A 79 -22.41 -29.01 21.92
N ALA A 80 -21.28 -29.70 22.01
CA ALA A 80 -21.21 -30.98 22.73
C ALA A 80 -21.33 -30.77 24.25
N GLY A 81 -21.90 -31.75 24.94
CA GLY A 81 -22.06 -31.78 26.39
C GLY A 81 -23.51 -31.68 26.87
N PRO A 82 -23.71 -31.50 28.19
CA PRO A 82 -25.04 -31.42 28.79
C PRO A 82 -25.72 -30.08 28.47
N LEU A 83 -26.95 -30.15 27.98
CA LEU A 83 -27.81 -29.02 27.69
C LEU A 83 -29.12 -29.15 28.48
N ASP A 84 -29.34 -28.19 29.38
CA ASP A 84 -30.56 -28.13 30.16
C ASP A 84 -31.74 -27.72 29.28
N PHE A 85 -32.87 -28.38 29.49
CA PHE A 85 -34.16 -28.02 28.89
C PHE A 85 -35.26 -27.99 29.94
N GLY A 86 -36.28 -27.18 29.65
CA GLY A 86 -37.53 -27.17 30.39
C GLY A 86 -38.70 -27.26 29.44
N ILE A 87 -39.78 -27.95 29.82
CA ILE A 87 -41.01 -27.96 29.02
C ILE A 87 -42.06 -27.18 29.77
N ARG A 88 -42.33 -25.96 29.34
CA ARG A 88 -43.34 -25.12 29.95
C ARG A 88 -44.73 -25.60 29.53
N VAL A 89 -45.47 -26.11 30.50
CA VAL A 89 -46.86 -26.54 30.35
C VAL A 89 -47.75 -25.42 30.88
N VAL A 90 -48.42 -24.70 29.97
CA VAL A 90 -49.25 -23.54 30.30
C VAL A 90 -50.73 -23.92 30.22
N PRO A 91 -51.46 -23.91 31.35
CA PRO A 91 -52.93 -23.96 31.34
C PRO A 91 -53.48 -22.69 30.68
N LEU A 92 -54.46 -22.81 29.76
CA LEU A 92 -54.98 -21.64 29.04
C LEU A 92 -55.90 -20.78 29.90
N GLU A 93 -56.66 -21.40 30.79
CA GLU A 93 -57.62 -20.72 31.67
C GLU A 93 -56.92 -20.00 32.82
N HIS A 94 -55.81 -20.55 33.31
CA HIS A 94 -54.98 -19.97 34.38
C HIS A 94 -53.48 -20.00 34.01
N PRO A 95 -53.01 -19.07 33.14
CA PRO A 95 -51.64 -19.07 32.65
C PRO A 95 -50.56 -18.88 33.74
N ASP A 96 -50.93 -18.29 34.88
CA ASP A 96 -50.03 -18.07 36.02
C ASP A 96 -49.68 -19.37 36.77
N ASP A 97 -50.45 -20.45 36.58
CA ASP A 97 -50.25 -21.76 37.20
C ASP A 97 -49.39 -22.72 36.33
N ALA A 98 -48.57 -22.15 35.44
CA ALA A 98 -47.71 -22.93 34.56
C ALA A 98 -46.65 -23.74 35.34
N VAL A 99 -46.42 -24.97 34.88
CA VAL A 99 -45.39 -25.87 35.44
C VAL A 99 -44.32 -26.17 34.41
N VAL A 100 -43.09 -26.36 34.87
CA VAL A 100 -41.93 -26.61 34.00
C VAL A 100 -41.19 -27.85 34.49
N PRO A 101 -41.51 -29.05 34.01
CA PRO A 101 -40.62 -30.20 34.12
C PRO A 101 -39.29 -29.90 33.42
N GLU A 102 -38.19 -30.16 34.13
CA GLU A 102 -36.82 -29.94 33.68
C GLU A 102 -36.10 -31.27 33.42
N GLY A 103 -35.12 -31.24 32.54
CA GLY A 103 -34.23 -32.36 32.23
C GLY A 103 -32.96 -31.91 31.51
N VAL A 104 -32.08 -32.86 31.24
CA VAL A 104 -30.80 -32.64 30.57
C VAL A 104 -30.71 -33.52 29.32
N VAL A 105 -30.29 -32.92 28.22
CA VAL A 105 -29.92 -33.63 26.99
C VAL A 105 -28.41 -33.54 26.82
N GLU A 106 -27.73 -34.67 26.83
CA GLU A 106 -26.30 -34.78 26.54
C GLU A 106 -26.07 -35.01 25.04
N VAL A 107 -25.51 -34.00 24.38
CA VAL A 107 -25.14 -34.07 22.97
C VAL A 107 -23.70 -34.58 22.88
N LEU A 108 -23.51 -35.74 22.24
CA LEU A 108 -22.19 -36.33 22.11
C LEU A 108 -21.28 -35.54 21.16
N PRO A 109 -19.95 -35.55 21.41
CA PRO A 109 -19.00 -34.91 20.52
C PRO A 109 -18.92 -35.63 19.18
N PHE A 110 -18.92 -34.89 18.08
CA PHE A 110 -18.54 -35.37 16.77
C PHE A 110 -17.38 -34.57 16.20
N LEU A 111 -16.46 -35.29 15.56
CA LEU A 111 -15.27 -34.74 14.94
C LEU A 111 -15.47 -34.71 13.43
N ASP A 112 -15.29 -33.53 12.83
CA ASP A 112 -15.24 -33.33 11.38
C ASP A 112 -14.23 -32.21 11.10
N THR A 113 -13.00 -32.57 10.77
CA THR A 113 -11.91 -31.61 10.54
C THR A 113 -11.42 -31.72 9.11
N THR A 114 -11.43 -30.61 8.40
CA THR A 114 -10.89 -30.50 7.04
C THR A 114 -9.70 -29.55 7.03
N ALA A 115 -8.75 -29.78 6.13
CA ALA A 115 -7.62 -28.88 5.97
C ALA A 115 -7.28 -28.65 4.50
N GLU A 116 -6.75 -27.47 4.19
CA GLU A 116 -6.31 -27.10 2.85
C GLU A 116 -5.00 -26.31 2.89
N LEU A 117 -4.15 -26.51 1.87
CA LEU A 117 -2.90 -25.76 1.68
C LEU A 117 -3.05 -24.70 0.60
N VAL A 118 -2.84 -23.43 0.96
CA VAL A 118 -2.99 -22.28 0.06
C VAL A 118 -1.76 -21.37 0.10
N PRO A 119 -1.15 -21.04 -1.06
CA PRO A 119 -1.28 -21.75 -2.33
C PRO A 119 -0.63 -23.14 -2.27
N ARG A 120 -1.05 -24.08 -3.13
CA ARG A 120 -0.41 -25.42 -3.21
C ARG A 120 0.99 -25.37 -3.81
N THR A 121 1.22 -24.44 -4.75
CA THR A 121 2.51 -24.25 -5.42
C THR A 121 3.02 -22.84 -5.17
N THR A 122 4.28 -22.70 -4.76
CA THR A 122 4.96 -21.41 -4.69
C THR A 122 6.23 -21.40 -5.52
N HIS A 123 6.55 -20.23 -6.09
CA HIS A 123 7.78 -20.02 -6.85
C HIS A 123 8.68 -19.06 -6.07
N GLY A 124 9.97 -19.37 -5.95
CA GLY A 124 10.88 -18.48 -5.25
C GLY A 124 12.33 -18.90 -5.34
N ARG A 125 13.22 -17.93 -5.10
CA ARG A 125 14.68 -18.17 -5.09
C ARG A 125 15.17 -18.73 -3.76
N ARG A 126 14.58 -18.27 -2.65
CA ARG A 126 15.06 -18.52 -1.26
C ARG A 126 14.00 -19.03 -0.30
N SER A 127 12.72 -18.80 -0.58
CA SER A 127 11.63 -19.29 0.26
C SER A 127 10.29 -19.23 -0.46
N GLY A 128 9.39 -20.13 -0.09
CA GLY A 128 7.97 -20.10 -0.40
C GLY A 128 7.15 -19.95 0.88
N ARG A 129 6.03 -19.23 0.81
CA ARG A 129 5.09 -19.10 1.92
C ARG A 129 3.79 -19.80 1.55
N HIS A 130 3.38 -20.73 2.39
CA HIS A 130 2.11 -21.42 2.32
C HIS A 130 1.33 -21.12 3.61
N GLN A 131 0.02 -21.22 3.53
CA GLN A 131 -0.90 -21.19 4.66
C GLN A 131 -1.68 -22.50 4.66
N VAL A 132 -1.83 -23.08 5.84
CA VAL A 132 -2.68 -24.24 6.07
C VAL A 132 -3.95 -23.72 6.74
N ALA A 133 -5.07 -23.79 6.04
CA ALA A 133 -6.39 -23.55 6.60
C ALA A 133 -6.87 -24.85 7.24
N VAL A 134 -7.26 -24.80 8.50
CA VAL A 134 -7.85 -25.92 9.23
C VAL A 134 -9.25 -25.50 9.65
N ASP A 135 -10.25 -26.20 9.13
CA ASP A 135 -11.66 -25.96 9.43
C ASP A 135 -12.15 -27.05 10.39
N ASN A 136 -12.73 -26.64 11.52
CA ASN A 136 -13.41 -27.53 12.43
C ASN A 136 -14.93 -27.45 12.20
N ARG A 137 -15.49 -28.45 11.52
CA ARG A 137 -16.94 -28.62 11.31
C ARG A 137 -17.59 -29.47 12.41
N GLY A 138 -16.80 -29.98 13.34
CA GLY A 138 -17.27 -30.66 14.55
C GLY A 138 -17.84 -29.69 15.58
N ASN A 139 -18.51 -30.24 16.61
CA ASN A 139 -19.08 -29.48 17.72
C ASN A 139 -18.20 -29.42 18.99
N THR A 140 -16.97 -29.93 18.92
CA THR A 140 -15.98 -29.85 20.01
C THR A 140 -14.68 -29.21 19.52
N PRO A 141 -13.96 -28.45 20.35
CA PRO A 141 -12.64 -27.93 19.99
C PRO A 141 -11.70 -29.07 19.58
N VAL A 142 -10.89 -28.85 18.55
CA VAL A 142 -9.90 -29.81 18.06
C VAL A 142 -8.50 -29.22 18.16
N SER A 143 -7.59 -29.96 18.81
CA SER A 143 -6.16 -29.67 18.83
C SER A 143 -5.48 -30.36 17.64
N VAL A 144 -4.81 -29.58 16.80
CA VAL A 144 -4.07 -30.09 15.63
C VAL A 144 -2.58 -29.80 15.74
N LEU A 145 -1.77 -30.78 15.30
CA LEU A 145 -0.33 -30.67 15.14
C LEU A 145 0.02 -30.67 13.65
N LEU A 146 0.78 -29.66 13.23
CA LEU A 146 1.30 -29.53 11.87
C LEU A 146 2.73 -30.03 11.80
N ALA A 147 2.97 -31.01 10.94
CA ALA A 147 4.29 -31.51 10.59
C ALA A 147 4.52 -31.37 9.09
N CYS A 148 5.75 -31.04 8.68
CA CYS A 148 6.12 -30.97 7.27
C CYS A 148 7.23 -31.96 6.99
N ALA A 149 7.16 -32.62 5.84
CA ALA A 149 8.18 -33.54 5.38
C ALA A 149 8.38 -33.41 3.87
N ASP A 150 9.61 -33.61 3.42
CA ASP A 150 9.95 -33.83 2.03
C ASP A 150 10.60 -35.21 1.88
N GLY A 151 10.29 -35.90 0.78
CA GLY A 151 10.83 -37.25 0.54
C GLY A 151 12.32 -37.26 0.18
N THR A 152 12.92 -36.10 -0.08
CA THR A 152 14.28 -35.97 -0.63
C THR A 152 15.26 -35.16 0.25
N ASP A 153 14.83 -34.66 1.40
CA ASP A 153 15.66 -33.86 2.34
C ASP A 153 16.33 -32.63 1.70
N GLU A 154 15.67 -32.04 0.70
CA GLU A 154 16.11 -30.85 -0.05
C GLU A 154 15.53 -29.55 0.51
N LEU A 155 14.52 -29.63 1.38
CA LEU A 155 13.79 -28.51 1.93
C LEU A 155 14.06 -28.34 3.44
N THR A 156 13.73 -27.16 3.93
CA THR A 156 13.70 -26.81 5.36
C THR A 156 12.40 -26.07 5.62
N PHE A 157 11.70 -26.50 6.65
CA PHE A 157 10.39 -25.98 7.01
C PHE A 157 10.48 -25.13 8.27
N ARG A 158 9.74 -24.03 8.28
CA ARG A 158 9.50 -23.24 9.49
C ARG A 158 8.01 -23.03 9.65
N VAL A 159 7.47 -23.58 10.73
CA VAL A 159 6.07 -23.49 11.11
C VAL A 159 6.02 -22.79 12.48
N PRO A 160 5.79 -21.46 12.53
CA PRO A 160 5.76 -20.74 13.80
C PRO A 160 4.70 -21.27 14.76
N ASP A 161 3.52 -21.58 14.22
CA ASP A 161 2.35 -22.08 14.95
C ASP A 161 2.10 -23.54 14.57
N SER A 162 2.93 -24.46 15.09
CA SER A 162 2.82 -25.89 14.78
C SER A 162 1.70 -26.58 15.55
N HIS A 163 1.24 -26.01 16.66
CA HIS A 163 0.12 -26.50 17.46
C HIS A 163 -1.00 -25.46 17.43
N LEU A 164 -2.20 -25.89 17.05
CA LEU A 164 -3.34 -24.99 16.85
C LEU A 164 -4.57 -25.61 17.50
N VAL A 165 -5.34 -24.80 18.24
CA VAL A 165 -6.65 -25.19 18.75
C VAL A 165 -7.69 -24.49 17.88
N VAL A 166 -8.58 -25.28 17.28
CA VAL A 166 -9.63 -24.79 16.39
C VAL A 166 -10.98 -25.00 17.05
N ASP A 167 -11.65 -23.91 17.37
CA ASP A 167 -12.96 -23.91 18.00
C ASP A 167 -14.04 -24.49 17.06
N PRO A 168 -15.13 -25.08 17.58
CA PRO A 168 -16.24 -25.59 16.78
C PRO A 168 -16.76 -24.56 15.78
N GLY A 169 -16.96 -24.97 14.53
CA GLY A 169 -17.53 -24.12 13.48
C GLY A 169 -16.59 -23.03 12.98
N THR A 170 -15.32 -23.02 13.40
CA THR A 170 -14.35 -21.99 13.01
C THR A 170 -13.24 -22.54 12.13
N ALA A 171 -12.56 -21.61 11.44
CA ALA A 171 -11.35 -21.85 10.70
C ALA A 171 -10.16 -21.15 11.38
N ARG A 172 -9.00 -21.81 11.38
CA ARG A 172 -7.73 -21.21 11.80
C ARG A 172 -6.65 -21.45 10.74
N PHE A 173 -5.76 -20.48 10.61
CA PHE A 173 -4.70 -20.49 9.62
C PHE A 173 -3.34 -20.63 10.29
N ALA A 174 -2.53 -21.58 9.84
CA ALA A 174 -1.14 -21.73 10.26
C ALA A 174 -0.19 -21.45 9.10
N SER A 175 0.84 -20.63 9.34
CA SER A 175 1.81 -20.30 8.29
C SER A 175 2.92 -21.34 8.18
N VAL A 176 3.17 -21.83 6.97
CA VAL A 176 4.24 -22.77 6.65
C VAL A 176 5.22 -22.09 5.69
N ARG A 177 6.44 -21.87 6.15
CA ARG A 177 7.51 -21.32 5.31
C ARG A 177 8.46 -22.42 4.87
N VAL A 178 8.55 -22.61 3.56
CA VAL A 178 9.40 -23.61 2.91
C VAL A 178 10.65 -22.90 2.40
N ARG A 179 11.83 -23.49 2.60
CA ARG A 179 13.10 -23.01 2.05
C ARG A 179 13.88 -24.15 1.41
N PRO A 180 14.47 -23.96 0.23
CA PRO A 180 15.42 -24.91 -0.28
C PRO A 180 16.70 -24.86 0.56
N ARG A 181 17.30 -26.02 0.86
CA ARG A 181 18.59 -26.09 1.54
C ARG A 181 19.71 -25.54 0.67
N ASP A 182 19.70 -25.93 -0.60
CA ASP A 182 20.68 -25.46 -1.58
C ASP A 182 20.15 -24.30 -2.42
N THR A 183 20.98 -23.29 -2.60
CA THR A 183 20.68 -22.14 -3.46
C THR A 183 21.13 -22.41 -4.89
N ALA A 184 20.23 -22.29 -5.87
CA ALA A 184 20.59 -22.38 -7.29
C ALA A 184 20.99 -21.01 -7.84
N TRP A 185 22.28 -20.83 -8.11
CA TRP A 185 22.78 -19.63 -8.78
C TRP A 185 22.36 -19.55 -10.26
N ARG A 186 22.31 -20.71 -10.94
CA ARG A 186 21.96 -20.85 -12.36
C ARG A 186 21.25 -22.18 -12.58
N GLY A 187 20.41 -22.28 -13.61
CA GLY A 187 19.75 -23.52 -14.01
C GLY A 187 18.33 -23.31 -14.51
N PRO A 188 17.65 -24.38 -14.96
CA PRO A 188 16.19 -24.40 -15.07
C PRO A 188 15.55 -24.39 -13.68
N ASP A 189 14.25 -24.06 -13.63
CA ASP A 189 13.46 -24.17 -12.42
C ASP A 189 13.41 -25.63 -11.95
N LYS A 190 13.58 -25.85 -10.64
CA LYS A 190 13.52 -27.19 -10.02
C LYS A 190 12.29 -27.30 -9.12
N THR A 191 11.42 -28.24 -9.43
CA THR A 191 10.23 -28.58 -8.65
C THR A 191 10.60 -29.46 -7.46
N MET A 192 10.19 -29.07 -6.26
CA MET A 192 10.47 -29.77 -5.00
C MET A 192 9.12 -30.04 -4.29
N PRO A 193 8.57 -31.26 -4.39
CA PRO A 193 7.33 -31.62 -3.71
C PRO A 193 7.58 -31.79 -2.21
N PHE A 194 6.58 -31.45 -1.41
CA PHE A 194 6.56 -31.66 0.04
C PHE A 194 5.14 -31.97 0.51
N VAL A 195 5.02 -32.52 1.70
CA VAL A 195 3.74 -32.83 2.33
C VAL A 195 3.64 -32.09 3.66
N VAL A 196 2.47 -31.53 3.93
CA VAL A 196 2.09 -31.04 5.26
C VAL A 196 1.07 -32.00 5.85
N GLN A 197 1.38 -32.57 7.00
CA GLN A 197 0.50 -33.43 7.76
C GLN A 197 -0.18 -32.60 8.84
N VAL A 198 -1.51 -32.62 8.85
CA VAL A 198 -2.35 -32.03 9.89
C VAL A 198 -2.92 -33.20 10.69
N ALA A 199 -2.35 -33.46 11.86
CA ALA A 199 -2.80 -34.52 12.75
C ALA A 199 -3.68 -33.92 13.85
N ALA A 200 -4.97 -34.25 13.85
CA ALA A 200 -5.83 -34.02 15.01
C ALA A 200 -5.68 -35.18 16.01
N GLU A 201 -5.91 -34.90 17.29
CA GLU A 201 -5.87 -35.93 18.34
C GLU A 201 -6.84 -37.08 18.01
N ASN A 202 -6.34 -38.32 18.04
CA ASN A 202 -7.10 -39.55 17.84
C ASN A 202 -7.79 -39.72 16.47
N THR A 203 -7.40 -38.96 15.44
CA THR A 203 -7.91 -39.13 14.07
C THR A 203 -6.82 -39.51 13.08
N VAL A 204 -7.23 -39.92 11.88
CA VAL A 204 -6.31 -40.10 10.76
C VAL A 204 -5.77 -38.72 10.34
N PRO A 205 -4.45 -38.53 10.20
CA PRO A 205 -3.88 -37.26 9.76
C PRO A 205 -4.33 -36.90 8.34
N VAL A 206 -4.66 -35.63 8.11
CA VAL A 206 -4.92 -35.08 6.79
C VAL A 206 -3.58 -34.72 6.13
N THR A 207 -3.29 -35.33 4.99
CA THR A 207 -2.08 -35.07 4.20
C THR A 207 -2.36 -34.05 3.11
N LEU A 208 -1.60 -32.95 3.11
CA LEU A 208 -1.71 -31.87 2.14
C LEU A 208 -0.46 -31.82 1.27
N ASP A 209 -0.63 -32.07 -0.02
CA ASP A 209 0.47 -32.01 -0.98
C ASP A 209 0.77 -30.55 -1.38
N GLY A 210 2.04 -30.18 -1.25
CA GLY A 210 2.57 -28.89 -1.63
C GLY A 210 3.74 -29.02 -2.59
N THR A 211 4.04 -27.94 -3.30
CA THR A 211 5.19 -27.89 -4.20
C THR A 211 5.88 -26.55 -4.11
N PHE A 212 7.20 -26.58 -3.92
CA PHE A 212 8.06 -25.41 -4.01
C PHE A 212 8.87 -25.47 -5.30
N VAL A 213 8.71 -24.48 -6.16
CA VAL A 213 9.48 -24.34 -7.40
C VAL A 213 10.62 -23.36 -7.16
N ARG A 214 11.83 -23.89 -7.10
CA ARG A 214 13.04 -23.08 -6.94
C ARG A 214 13.42 -22.45 -8.26
N THR A 215 13.42 -21.12 -8.33
CA THR A 215 13.85 -20.35 -9.50
C THR A 215 15.32 -19.94 -9.40
N ALA A 216 15.99 -19.80 -10.54
CA ALA A 216 17.38 -19.34 -10.58
C ALA A 216 17.53 -17.87 -10.19
N ILE A 217 18.61 -17.52 -9.48
CA ILE A 217 18.87 -16.14 -9.07
C ILE A 217 19.31 -15.27 -10.25
N LEU A 218 20.24 -15.76 -11.08
CA LEU A 218 20.74 -15.01 -12.23
C LEU A 218 20.01 -15.42 -13.52
N PRO A 219 19.49 -14.45 -14.31
CA PRO A 219 18.99 -14.71 -15.65
C PRO A 219 20.09 -15.32 -16.53
N ARG A 220 19.71 -16.22 -17.45
CA ARG A 220 20.67 -16.84 -18.39
C ARG A 220 21.41 -15.83 -19.28
N TRP A 221 20.80 -14.67 -19.54
CA TRP A 221 21.38 -13.59 -20.36
C TRP A 221 22.37 -12.70 -19.61
N PHE A 222 22.36 -12.70 -18.28
CA PHE A 222 23.16 -11.78 -17.47
C PHE A 222 24.65 -11.85 -17.79
N LEU A 223 25.19 -13.06 -17.95
CA LEU A 223 26.60 -13.25 -18.36
C LEU A 223 26.89 -12.69 -19.75
N LYS A 224 25.97 -12.85 -20.70
CA LYS A 224 26.16 -12.33 -22.06
C LYS A 224 26.11 -10.80 -22.06
N ALA A 225 25.20 -10.19 -21.32
CA ALA A 225 25.12 -8.74 -21.15
C ALA A 225 26.35 -8.18 -20.42
N LEU A 226 26.82 -8.85 -19.36
CA LEU A 226 28.04 -8.45 -18.65
C LEU A 226 29.27 -8.48 -19.59
N LEU A 227 29.41 -9.53 -20.39
CA LEU A 227 30.49 -9.62 -21.38
C LEU A 227 30.36 -8.54 -22.46
N ALA A 228 29.14 -8.25 -22.95
CA ALA A 228 28.90 -7.19 -23.92
C ALA A 228 29.23 -5.80 -23.34
N LEU A 229 28.86 -5.54 -22.08
CA LEU A 229 29.18 -4.30 -21.38
C LEU A 229 30.69 -4.13 -21.21
N LEU A 230 31.40 -5.18 -20.79
CA LEU A 230 32.86 -5.14 -20.67
C LEU A 230 33.55 -4.89 -22.03
N ALA A 231 33.04 -5.50 -23.10
CA ALA A 231 33.54 -5.25 -24.44
C ALA A 231 33.27 -3.81 -24.90
N LEU A 232 32.09 -3.26 -24.60
CA LEU A 232 31.74 -1.87 -24.90
C LEU A 232 32.65 -0.89 -24.16
N VAL A 233 32.89 -1.11 -22.86
CA VAL A 233 33.79 -0.27 -22.06
C VAL A 233 35.22 -0.32 -22.62
N ALA A 234 35.71 -1.51 -22.99
CA ALA A 234 37.02 -1.64 -23.62
C ALA A 234 37.09 -0.88 -24.98
N LEU A 235 36.03 -0.96 -25.79
CA LEU A 235 35.96 -0.26 -27.07
C LEU A 235 35.94 1.27 -26.88
N LEU A 236 35.13 1.77 -25.94
CA LEU A 236 35.10 3.19 -25.58
C LEU A 236 36.45 3.68 -25.05
N ALA A 237 37.16 2.87 -24.27
CA ALA A 237 38.51 3.20 -23.80
C ALA A 237 39.50 3.28 -24.99
N VAL A 238 39.47 2.31 -25.92
CA VAL A 238 40.29 2.37 -27.13
C VAL A 238 39.97 3.62 -27.95
N LEU A 239 38.68 3.91 -28.17
CA LEU A 239 38.22 5.10 -28.90
C LEU A 239 38.72 6.40 -28.26
N TRP A 240 38.62 6.51 -26.93
CA TRP A 240 39.11 7.65 -26.16
C TRP A 240 40.61 7.88 -26.34
N PHE A 241 41.42 6.83 -26.18
CA PHE A 241 42.88 6.94 -26.25
C PHE A 241 43.42 7.10 -27.67
N THR A 242 42.72 6.59 -28.69
CA THR A 242 43.20 6.59 -30.09
C THR A 242 42.67 7.75 -30.93
N LEU A 243 41.41 8.18 -30.73
CA LEU A 243 40.77 9.19 -31.58
C LEU A 243 40.51 10.51 -30.84
N LEU A 244 40.01 10.48 -29.60
CA LEU A 244 39.57 11.71 -28.92
C LEU A 244 40.73 12.46 -28.23
N LYS A 245 41.55 11.75 -27.45
CA LYS A 245 42.70 12.36 -26.74
C LYS A 245 43.69 13.11 -27.65
N PRO A 246 44.16 12.57 -28.80
CA PRO A 246 45.11 13.30 -29.65
C PRO A 246 44.47 14.54 -30.28
N THR A 247 43.21 14.46 -30.70
CA THR A 247 42.52 15.57 -31.37
C THR A 247 42.25 16.74 -30.42
N ILE A 248 41.87 16.46 -29.17
CA ILE A 248 41.67 17.49 -28.13
C ILE A 248 43.01 18.16 -27.78
N THR A 249 44.10 17.39 -27.72
CA THR A 249 45.44 17.94 -27.42
C THR A 249 45.95 18.83 -28.56
N SER A 250 45.74 18.41 -29.81
CA SER A 250 46.13 19.19 -31.00
C SER A 250 45.29 20.45 -31.18
N ALA A 251 43.99 20.40 -30.90
CA ALA A 251 43.11 21.58 -30.95
C ALA A 251 43.46 22.61 -29.87
N ALA A 252 43.77 22.15 -28.65
CA ALA A 252 44.23 23.03 -27.57
C ALA A 252 45.61 23.66 -27.87
N GLN A 253 46.54 22.89 -28.47
CA GLN A 253 47.85 23.44 -28.86
C GLN A 253 47.77 24.39 -30.06
N ALA A 254 46.83 24.18 -30.98
CA ALA A 254 46.61 25.09 -32.11
C ALA A 254 46.09 26.46 -31.63
N ALA A 255 45.07 26.48 -30.76
CA ALA A 255 44.54 27.71 -30.20
C ALA A 255 45.61 28.53 -29.45
N VAL A 256 46.42 27.88 -28.61
CA VAL A 256 47.50 28.57 -27.87
C VAL A 256 48.62 29.05 -28.79
N ARG A 257 48.86 28.39 -29.93
CA ARG A 257 49.91 28.82 -30.88
C ARG A 257 49.52 30.08 -31.63
N ASP A 258 48.26 30.20 -32.01
CA ASP A 258 47.72 31.39 -32.68
C ASP A 258 47.74 32.59 -31.71
N ASP A 259 47.34 32.37 -30.44
CA ASP A 259 47.40 33.39 -29.38
C ASP A 259 48.85 33.85 -29.09
N ILE A 260 49.83 32.94 -29.10
CA ILE A 260 51.25 33.29 -28.89
C ILE A 260 51.83 34.03 -30.09
N ALA A 261 51.46 33.66 -31.32
CA ALA A 261 51.93 34.34 -32.53
C ALA A 261 51.42 35.79 -32.61
N GLU A 262 50.14 36.01 -32.28
CA GLU A 262 49.54 37.34 -32.22
C GLU A 262 50.13 38.18 -31.07
N ALA A 263 50.43 37.55 -29.92
CA ALA A 263 51.12 38.21 -28.82
C ALA A 263 52.58 38.57 -29.14
N GLU A 264 53.31 37.74 -29.90
CA GLU A 264 54.68 38.06 -30.34
C GLU A 264 54.71 39.19 -31.38
N GLU A 265 53.74 39.24 -32.30
CA GLU A 265 53.60 40.31 -33.28
C GLU A 265 53.21 41.64 -32.60
N ALA A 266 52.28 41.60 -31.64
CA ALA A 266 51.93 42.74 -30.80
C ALA A 266 53.11 43.22 -29.94
N ALA A 267 53.93 42.31 -29.41
CA ALA A 267 55.13 42.66 -28.65
C ALA A 267 56.22 43.32 -29.52
N GLN A 268 56.39 42.87 -30.77
CA GLN A 268 57.31 43.50 -31.73
C GLN A 268 56.82 44.89 -32.16
N ALA A 269 55.52 45.04 -32.41
CA ALA A 269 54.90 46.33 -32.70
C ALA A 269 55.04 47.31 -31.52
N ALA A 270 54.84 46.83 -30.29
CA ALA A 270 55.04 47.62 -29.07
C ALA A 270 56.51 48.03 -28.87
N GLN A 271 57.48 47.17 -29.22
CA GLN A 271 58.90 47.52 -29.17
C GLN A 271 59.29 48.55 -30.23
N GLN A 272 58.74 48.47 -31.45
CA GLN A 272 58.94 49.50 -32.47
C GLN A 272 58.30 50.84 -32.07
N ALA A 273 57.08 50.80 -31.51
CA ALA A 273 56.42 51.98 -30.97
C ALA A 273 57.19 52.59 -29.79
N ALA A 274 57.79 51.78 -28.92
CA ALA A 274 58.63 52.26 -27.82
C ALA A 274 59.94 52.90 -28.30
N GLN A 275 60.55 52.40 -29.39
CA GLN A 275 61.72 53.04 -30.00
C GLN A 275 61.37 54.35 -30.71
N GLN A 276 60.20 54.42 -31.34
CA GLN A 276 59.65 55.65 -31.92
C GLN A 276 59.28 56.67 -30.84
N ALA A 277 58.71 56.22 -29.71
CA ALA A 277 58.42 57.08 -28.57
C ALA A 277 59.69 57.58 -27.86
N ALA A 278 60.75 56.77 -27.78
CA ALA A 278 62.04 57.21 -27.24
C ALA A 278 62.73 58.27 -28.12
N SER A 279 62.59 58.17 -29.45
CA SER A 279 63.08 59.19 -30.39
C SER A 279 62.20 60.44 -30.42
N ALA A 280 60.88 60.30 -30.26
CA ALA A 280 59.95 61.41 -30.07
C ALA A 280 60.12 62.13 -28.72
N ALA A 281 60.47 61.42 -27.64
CA ALA A 281 60.78 62.00 -26.33
C ALA A 281 62.08 62.83 -26.33
N GLN A 282 63.03 62.52 -27.22
CA GLN A 282 64.21 63.36 -27.47
C GLN A 282 63.91 64.63 -28.29
N GLN A 283 62.81 64.63 -29.06
CA GLN A 283 62.32 65.81 -29.78
C GLN A 283 61.35 66.66 -28.93
N ALA A 284 60.58 66.04 -28.04
CA ALA A 284 59.62 66.70 -27.15
C ALA A 284 60.25 67.40 -25.93
N ALA A 285 61.56 67.25 -25.69
CA ALA A 285 62.30 68.06 -24.74
C ALA A 285 62.61 69.49 -25.25
N GLY A 286 62.30 69.79 -26.52
CA GLY A 286 62.54 71.09 -27.15
C GLY A 286 61.41 72.10 -26.97
N ASP A 287 60.15 71.67 -26.98
CA ASP A 287 59.02 72.59 -27.17
C ASP A 287 57.93 72.40 -26.11
N ALA A 288 58.29 72.74 -24.87
CA ALA A 288 57.33 73.30 -23.94
C ALA A 288 57.13 74.79 -24.28
N SER A 289 56.38 75.08 -25.36
CA SER A 289 55.77 76.39 -25.56
C SER A 289 54.39 76.25 -26.19
N ASP A 290 53.42 76.50 -25.32
CA ASP A 290 52.18 77.21 -25.63
C ASP A 290 51.02 76.49 -26.30
N ALA A 291 49.97 76.39 -25.49
CA ALA A 291 48.56 76.46 -25.87
C ALA A 291 48.03 75.22 -26.59
N LYS A 292 47.40 74.26 -25.89
CA LYS A 292 46.12 74.42 -25.17
C LYS A 292 45.09 75.19 -26.01
N VAL A 293 43.98 74.50 -26.25
CA VAL A 293 42.64 74.97 -26.64
C VAL A 293 42.28 74.85 -28.13
N ALA A 294 41.51 73.80 -28.42
CA ALA A 294 40.24 73.80 -29.19
C ALA A 294 40.15 72.47 -29.95
N ALA A 295 39.62 71.40 -29.34
CA ALA A 295 38.19 71.10 -29.30
C ALA A 295 37.55 71.16 -30.70
N THR A 296 37.17 70.00 -31.25
CA THR A 296 35.80 69.68 -31.72
C THR A 296 35.76 68.23 -32.21
N GLU A 297 35.08 67.40 -31.42
CA GLU A 297 34.14 66.31 -31.76
C GLU A 297 34.52 65.33 -32.89
N ALA A 298 34.79 64.07 -32.58
CA ALA A 298 33.84 63.01 -32.18
C ALA A 298 32.95 62.53 -33.35
N GLY A 299 33.22 61.31 -33.78
CA GLY A 299 32.38 60.58 -34.72
C GLY A 299 32.91 59.18 -34.96
N THR A 300 32.30 58.20 -34.27
CA THR A 300 32.11 56.79 -34.67
C THR A 300 33.37 55.90 -34.73
N THR A 301 33.43 54.68 -34.20
CA THR A 301 32.42 53.72 -33.73
C THR A 301 33.15 52.58 -33.00
N LEU A 302 32.57 52.16 -31.87
CA LEU A 302 32.31 50.78 -31.39
C LEU A 302 33.47 49.77 -31.47
N ALA A 303 33.94 49.27 -30.32
CA ALA A 303 33.36 48.16 -29.55
C ALA A 303 33.64 46.80 -30.22
N ASP A 304 33.76 45.77 -29.38
CA ASP A 304 34.33 44.44 -29.64
C ASP A 304 35.86 44.48 -29.44
N THR A 305 36.44 44.21 -28.27
CA THR A 305 36.49 42.86 -27.69
C THR A 305 37.21 42.92 -26.33
N GLU A 306 36.64 43.59 -25.32
CA GLU A 306 37.06 43.42 -23.91
C GLU A 306 35.88 43.07 -22.97
N GLU A 307 34.68 42.90 -23.54
CA GLU A 307 33.45 42.47 -22.87
C GLU A 307 33.12 41.01 -23.24
N ALA A 308 34.09 40.11 -23.12
CA ALA A 308 33.86 38.68 -23.34
C ALA A 308 34.39 37.78 -22.21
N VAL A 309 35.05 38.35 -21.19
CA VAL A 309 35.62 37.55 -20.08
C VAL A 309 35.43 38.17 -18.69
N ALA A 310 34.67 39.26 -18.56
CA ALA A 310 34.40 39.92 -17.26
C ALA A 310 32.94 39.75 -16.73
N GLY A 311 32.10 38.96 -17.42
CA GLY A 311 30.64 38.94 -17.19
C GLY A 311 30.04 37.62 -16.73
N PHE A 312 30.82 36.69 -16.18
CA PHE A 312 30.25 35.48 -15.55
C PHE A 312 30.60 35.41 -14.06
N VAL A 313 30.15 36.44 -13.32
CA VAL A 313 29.84 36.24 -11.91
C VAL A 313 28.37 35.82 -11.90
N PRO A 314 28.01 34.58 -11.49
CA PRO A 314 26.60 34.25 -11.30
C PRO A 314 25.99 35.30 -10.35
N PRO A 315 24.74 35.74 -10.59
CA PRO A 315 24.11 36.72 -9.71
C PRO A 315 24.24 36.22 -8.27
N SER A 316 24.86 37.05 -7.42
CA SER A 316 24.87 36.80 -5.99
C SER A 316 23.45 36.99 -5.49
N GLY A 317 22.96 36.07 -4.68
CA GLY A 317 21.58 36.12 -4.21
C GLY A 317 21.34 35.14 -3.09
N THR A 318 20.21 35.31 -2.42
CA THR A 318 19.78 34.47 -1.33
C THR A 318 18.85 33.38 -1.85
N SER A 319 19.18 32.13 -1.56
CA SER A 319 18.31 30.97 -1.82
C SER A 319 17.64 30.52 -0.52
N VAL A 320 16.32 30.42 -0.53
CA VAL A 320 15.53 29.94 0.62
C VAL A 320 14.71 28.73 0.20
N PRO A 321 14.72 27.62 0.96
CA PRO A 321 13.87 26.48 0.64
C PRO A 321 12.39 26.83 0.82
N VAL A 322 11.57 26.49 -0.17
CA VAL A 322 10.12 26.68 -0.16
C VAL A 322 9.43 25.32 -0.10
N ARG A 323 8.37 25.27 0.71
CA ARG A 323 7.50 24.10 0.88
C ARG A 323 6.08 24.60 0.98
N GLN A 324 5.26 24.25 0.01
CA GLN A 324 3.88 24.71 -0.07
C GLN A 324 2.94 23.54 -0.31
N ARG A 325 1.76 23.62 0.29
CA ARG A 325 0.65 22.70 0.04
C ARG A 325 -0.53 23.51 -0.51
N LEU A 326 -1.07 23.05 -1.63
CA LEU A 326 -2.31 23.53 -2.23
C LEU A 326 -3.35 22.42 -2.03
N ASP A 327 -4.52 22.78 -1.51
CA ASP A 327 -5.63 21.88 -1.22
C ASP A 327 -6.85 22.36 -2.00
N ALA A 328 -7.56 21.45 -2.66
CA ALA A 328 -8.80 21.72 -3.37
C ALA A 328 -9.85 20.68 -2.98
N ALA A 329 -11.06 21.15 -2.70
CA ALA A 329 -12.21 20.31 -2.36
C ALA A 329 -13.48 20.69 -3.14
N PRO A 330 -13.46 20.62 -4.49
CA PRO A 330 -14.63 20.95 -5.30
C PRO A 330 -15.75 19.92 -5.11
N ALA A 331 -16.99 20.41 -5.10
CA ALA A 331 -18.16 19.55 -5.11
C ALA A 331 -18.26 18.74 -6.41
N ALA A 332 -19.03 17.65 -6.40
CA ALA A 332 -19.23 16.82 -7.58
C ALA A 332 -19.79 17.62 -8.77
N GLY A 333 -19.06 17.63 -9.89
CA GLY A 333 -19.38 18.37 -11.11
C GLY A 333 -18.75 19.76 -11.19
N GLU A 334 -18.03 20.21 -10.15
CA GLU A 334 -17.36 21.50 -10.10
C GLU A 334 -15.85 21.39 -10.34
N THR A 335 -15.26 22.54 -10.65
CA THR A 335 -13.80 22.73 -10.77
C THR A 335 -13.37 23.81 -9.79
N GLU A 336 -12.33 23.53 -9.03
CA GLU A 336 -11.67 24.50 -8.14
C GLU A 336 -10.23 24.72 -8.61
N GLU A 337 -9.83 25.99 -8.69
CA GLU A 337 -8.47 26.41 -9.06
C GLU A 337 -7.80 27.05 -7.84
N VAL A 338 -6.59 26.60 -7.55
CA VAL A 338 -5.79 27.07 -6.42
C VAL A 338 -4.48 27.63 -6.95
N PRO A 339 -4.36 28.96 -7.11
CA PRO A 339 -3.14 29.60 -7.61
C PRO A 339 -2.09 29.76 -6.51
N PHE A 340 -0.82 29.76 -6.94
CA PHE A 340 0.33 30.19 -6.17
C PHE A 340 1.14 31.18 -7.01
N GLU A 341 1.21 32.43 -6.57
CA GLU A 341 1.95 33.50 -7.24
C GLU A 341 3.41 33.52 -6.76
N VAL A 342 4.36 33.55 -7.70
CA VAL A 342 5.77 33.70 -7.36
C VAL A 342 6.05 35.14 -6.92
N PRO A 343 6.65 35.36 -5.74
CA PRO A 343 6.96 36.70 -5.26
C PRO A 343 7.75 37.54 -6.27
N GLU A 344 7.40 38.82 -6.38
CA GLU A 344 8.10 39.80 -7.21
C GLU A 344 9.62 39.80 -6.95
N GLY A 345 10.40 39.87 -8.02
CA GLY A 345 11.87 39.87 -7.97
C GLY A 345 12.50 38.55 -7.52
N ALA A 346 11.74 37.44 -7.46
CA ALA A 346 12.27 36.12 -7.12
C ALA A 346 11.97 35.08 -8.21
N THR A 347 12.82 34.08 -8.34
CA THR A 347 12.62 32.91 -9.21
C THR A 347 12.39 31.69 -8.34
N LEU A 348 11.30 30.94 -8.58
CA LEU A 348 11.00 29.70 -7.88
C LEU A 348 11.41 28.51 -8.75
N THR A 349 12.26 27.63 -8.21
CA THR A 349 12.54 26.31 -8.80
C THR A 349 11.84 25.24 -8.01
N ILE A 350 11.04 24.40 -8.67
CA ILE A 350 10.34 23.26 -8.06
C ILE A 350 11.06 21.98 -8.44
N ASP A 351 11.56 21.28 -7.42
CA ASP A 351 12.35 20.07 -7.56
C ASP A 351 11.47 18.83 -7.38
N ASP A 352 10.49 18.91 -6.47
CA ASP A 352 9.65 17.79 -6.07
C ASP A 352 8.16 18.19 -6.02
N VAL A 353 7.30 17.29 -6.49
CA VAL A 353 5.84 17.42 -6.40
C VAL A 353 5.24 16.11 -5.89
N ILE A 354 4.41 16.20 -4.86
CA ILE A 354 3.64 15.08 -4.30
C ILE A 354 2.16 15.43 -4.44
N LEU A 355 1.43 14.56 -5.14
CA LEU A 355 0.00 14.65 -5.36
C LEU A 355 -0.70 13.65 -4.46
N SER A 356 -1.75 14.07 -3.77
CA SER A 356 -2.53 13.20 -2.90
C SER A 356 -4.01 13.31 -3.22
N ASN A 357 -4.64 12.13 -3.37
CA ASN A 357 -6.06 11.86 -3.54
C ASN A 357 -6.42 10.71 -2.58
N PRO A 358 -6.43 10.97 -1.25
CA PRO A 358 -6.57 9.92 -0.25
C PRO A 358 -7.98 9.28 -0.26
N GLN A 359 -9.01 10.04 -0.64
CA GLN A 359 -10.39 9.56 -0.70
C GLN A 359 -10.64 8.63 -1.88
N GLY A 360 -9.81 8.76 -2.91
CA GLY A 360 -9.92 7.98 -4.13
C GLY A 360 -10.96 8.50 -5.11
N ASP A 361 -11.00 9.82 -5.21
CA ASP A 361 -11.86 10.59 -6.09
C ASP A 361 -11.64 10.27 -7.56
N PHE A 362 -12.66 10.60 -8.36
CA PHE A 362 -12.64 10.48 -9.81
C PHE A 362 -12.80 11.86 -10.43
N GLY A 363 -12.00 12.15 -11.45
CA GLY A 363 -11.93 13.49 -12.01
C GLY A 363 -10.61 13.75 -12.72
N ARG A 364 -10.22 15.02 -12.77
CA ARG A 364 -8.96 15.44 -13.41
C ARG A 364 -8.26 16.48 -12.58
N LEU A 365 -6.94 16.38 -12.49
CA LEU A 365 -6.03 17.34 -11.89
C LEU A 365 -5.13 17.89 -13.00
N LEU A 366 -5.13 19.21 -13.17
CA LEU A 366 -4.23 19.92 -14.06
C LEU A 366 -3.33 20.82 -13.22
N ILE A 367 -2.06 20.86 -13.59
CA ILE A 367 -1.10 21.82 -13.04
C ILE A 367 -0.59 22.65 -14.20
N SER A 368 -0.81 23.95 -14.15
CA SER A 368 -0.46 24.88 -15.22
C SER A 368 0.39 26.05 -14.75
N GLN A 369 1.13 26.61 -15.69
CA GLN A 369 1.91 27.83 -15.57
C GLN A 369 1.46 28.78 -16.68
N ASP A 370 1.00 29.98 -16.34
CA ASP A 370 0.57 31.00 -17.32
C ASP A 370 -0.33 30.42 -18.44
N ASP A 371 -1.35 29.64 -18.05
CA ASP A 371 -2.29 28.90 -18.92
C ASP A 371 -1.72 27.70 -19.72
N GLU A 372 -0.42 27.39 -19.63
CA GLU A 372 0.18 26.19 -20.19
C GLU A 372 0.10 25.01 -19.22
N VAL A 373 -0.55 23.91 -19.62
CA VAL A 373 -0.65 22.69 -18.80
C VAL A 373 0.68 21.95 -18.79
N ILE A 374 1.34 21.92 -17.63
CA ILE A 374 2.60 21.21 -17.42
C ILE A 374 2.34 19.74 -17.07
N LEU A 375 1.35 19.47 -16.21
CA LEU A 375 0.99 18.13 -15.78
C LEU A 375 -0.52 17.91 -15.83
N ASP A 376 -0.91 16.69 -16.17
CA ASP A 376 -2.29 16.30 -16.41
C ASP A 376 -2.53 14.86 -15.94
N PHE A 377 -3.36 14.72 -14.91
CA PHE A 377 -3.66 13.44 -14.28
C PHE A 377 -5.16 13.21 -14.15
N ALA A 378 -5.59 11.98 -14.41
CA ALA A 378 -6.89 11.52 -13.96
C ALA A 378 -6.79 11.13 -12.48
N LEU A 379 -7.72 11.61 -11.64
CA LEU A 379 -7.69 11.37 -10.18
C LEU A 379 -7.78 9.87 -9.86
N GLU A 380 -8.47 9.07 -10.68
CA GLU A 380 -8.57 7.62 -10.54
C GLU A 380 -7.24 6.85 -10.68
N ASN A 381 -6.19 7.47 -11.22
CA ASN A 381 -4.91 6.82 -11.46
C ASN A 381 -3.98 6.82 -10.24
N PHE A 382 -4.28 7.61 -9.20
CA PHE A 382 -3.40 7.71 -8.04
C PHE A 382 -4.17 7.87 -6.71
N ARG A 383 -3.43 7.61 -5.63
CA ARG A 383 -3.81 7.94 -4.25
C ARG A 383 -2.75 8.82 -3.64
N ASP A 384 -1.50 8.43 -3.81
CA ASP A 384 -0.32 9.26 -3.57
C ASP A 384 0.62 9.06 -4.75
N LEU A 385 1.02 10.14 -5.41
CA LEU A 385 1.91 10.13 -6.56
C LEU A 385 3.02 11.16 -6.36
N ASP A 386 4.24 10.73 -6.55
CA ASP A 386 5.43 11.51 -6.26
C ASP A 386 6.27 11.66 -7.54
N TYR A 387 6.71 12.89 -7.81
CA TYR A 387 7.60 13.25 -8.89
C TYR A 387 8.80 14.03 -8.36
N HIS A 388 9.99 13.55 -8.71
CA HIS A 388 11.27 14.24 -8.52
C HIS A 388 11.85 14.60 -9.89
N PHE A 389 12.09 15.88 -10.15
CA PHE A 389 12.56 16.35 -11.45
C PHE A 389 14.09 16.36 -11.54
N GLN A 390 14.64 15.76 -12.60
CA GLN A 390 16.08 15.92 -12.91
C GLN A 390 16.39 17.33 -13.44
N SER A 391 15.41 17.94 -14.10
CA SER A 391 15.42 19.33 -14.56
C SER A 391 14.26 20.05 -13.87
N PRO A 392 14.52 20.90 -12.85
CA PRO A 392 13.48 21.56 -12.07
C PRO A 392 12.55 22.41 -12.96
N ILE A 393 11.29 22.54 -12.53
CA ILE A 393 10.36 23.50 -13.14
C ILE A 393 10.76 24.88 -12.61
N SER A 394 11.05 25.84 -13.50
CA SER A 394 11.48 27.19 -13.14
C SER A 394 10.38 28.19 -13.46
N LEU A 395 9.94 28.93 -12.45
CA LEU A 395 8.90 29.96 -12.53
C LEU A 395 9.54 31.31 -12.24
N GLU A 396 9.36 32.27 -13.14
CA GLU A 396 9.86 33.63 -12.98
C GLU A 396 8.97 34.44 -12.04
N ALA A 397 9.45 35.63 -11.65
CA ALA A 397 8.70 36.55 -10.80
C ALA A 397 7.35 36.91 -11.43
N GLY A 398 6.28 36.87 -10.63
CA GLY A 398 4.93 37.22 -11.06
C GLY A 398 4.19 36.15 -11.87
N THR A 399 4.83 35.02 -12.18
CA THR A 399 4.16 33.85 -12.78
C THR A 399 3.27 33.15 -11.75
N GLU A 400 2.11 32.65 -12.19
CA GLU A 400 1.22 31.84 -11.36
C GLU A 400 1.34 30.34 -11.67
N LEU A 401 1.56 29.54 -10.63
CA LEU A 401 1.37 28.09 -10.67
C LEU A 401 -0.04 27.76 -10.20
N VAL A 402 -0.86 27.17 -11.06
CA VAL A 402 -2.26 26.88 -10.75
C VAL A 402 -2.49 25.37 -10.64
N MET A 403 -3.07 24.94 -9.52
CA MET A 403 -3.62 23.60 -9.36
C MET A 403 -5.13 23.63 -9.62
N ALA A 404 -5.58 23.04 -10.72
CA ALA A 404 -7.00 22.93 -11.06
C ALA A 404 -7.51 21.51 -10.87
N VAL A 405 -8.50 21.33 -9.99
CA VAL A 405 -9.14 20.04 -9.71
C VAL A 405 -10.56 20.06 -10.21
N THR A 406 -10.88 19.19 -11.17
CA THR A 406 -12.25 18.95 -11.62
C THR A 406 -12.79 17.69 -10.97
N CYS A 407 -13.74 17.83 -10.05
CA CYS A 407 -14.36 16.71 -9.37
C CYS A 407 -15.49 16.14 -10.21
N ARG A 408 -15.38 14.88 -10.63
CA ARG A 408 -16.49 14.18 -11.31
C ARG A 408 -17.30 13.37 -10.31
N GLN A 409 -16.63 12.70 -9.38
CA GLN A 409 -17.27 11.92 -8.32
C GLN A 409 -16.34 11.81 -7.10
N PRO A 410 -16.80 12.24 -5.92
CA PRO A 410 -16.10 11.99 -4.65
C PRO A 410 -15.90 10.49 -4.39
N GLY A 411 -14.75 10.15 -3.82
CA GLY A 411 -14.44 8.80 -3.36
C GLY A 411 -15.30 8.40 -2.16
N ALA A 412 -15.39 7.10 -1.91
CA ALA A 412 -16.13 6.55 -0.77
C ALA A 412 -15.21 5.71 0.13
N PRO A 413 -14.43 6.35 1.02
CA PRO A 413 -13.56 5.65 1.96
C PRO A 413 -14.37 4.72 2.89
N LEU A 414 -13.81 3.55 3.20
CA LEU A 414 -14.46 2.61 4.13
C LEU A 414 -14.57 3.23 5.53
N GLY A 415 -15.79 3.24 6.07
CA GLY A 415 -16.05 3.67 7.45
C GLY A 415 -16.29 5.17 7.62
N GLN A 416 -16.35 5.96 6.54
CA GLN A 416 -16.89 7.31 6.60
C GLN A 416 -18.41 7.30 6.37
N ASP A 417 -19.15 7.81 7.37
CA ASP A 417 -20.61 7.97 7.35
C ASP A 417 -20.97 9.35 7.93
N PRO A 418 -21.58 10.27 7.15
CA PRO A 418 -21.98 10.11 5.75
C PRO A 418 -20.76 10.04 4.79
N PRO A 419 -20.92 9.45 3.60
CA PRO A 419 -19.87 9.51 2.57
C PRO A 419 -19.60 10.97 2.15
N PRO A 420 -18.36 11.31 1.76
CA PRO A 420 -18.00 12.64 1.27
C PRO A 420 -18.85 13.10 0.08
N ASP A 421 -19.13 14.41 0.04
CA ASP A 421 -19.87 15.09 -1.03
C ASP A 421 -19.02 15.98 -1.93
N ALA A 422 -17.74 16.15 -1.60
CA ALA A 422 -16.73 16.85 -2.38
C ALA A 422 -15.47 15.99 -2.55
N CYS A 423 -14.72 16.24 -3.62
CA CYS A 423 -13.38 15.67 -3.76
C CYS A 423 -12.43 16.27 -2.70
N ASP A 424 -11.28 15.65 -2.50
CA ASP A 424 -10.22 16.10 -1.60
C ASP A 424 -8.88 15.73 -2.24
N THR A 425 -8.36 16.70 -2.98
CA THR A 425 -7.12 16.55 -3.73
C THR A 425 -6.16 17.65 -3.32
N SER A 426 -4.89 17.28 -3.16
CA SER A 426 -3.86 18.22 -2.76
C SER A 426 -2.58 18.00 -3.54
N MET A 427 -1.86 19.11 -3.74
CA MET A 427 -0.50 19.12 -4.26
C MET A 427 0.40 19.71 -3.19
N TYR A 428 1.47 18.99 -2.87
CA TYR A 428 2.58 19.52 -2.11
C TYR A 428 3.77 19.66 -3.04
N PHE A 429 4.46 20.81 -3.00
CA PHE A 429 5.68 20.99 -3.76
C PHE A 429 6.83 21.50 -2.88
N GLY A 430 8.03 21.03 -3.21
CA GLY A 430 9.29 21.41 -2.59
C GLY A 430 10.22 22.02 -3.62
N GLY A 431 10.92 23.08 -3.22
CA GLY A 431 11.78 23.81 -4.13
C GLY A 431 12.64 24.87 -3.45
N THR A 432 13.22 25.74 -4.26
CA THR A 432 14.06 26.85 -3.81
C THR A 432 13.57 28.15 -4.43
N LEU A 433 13.39 29.18 -3.60
CA LEU A 433 13.17 30.54 -4.05
C LEU A 433 14.52 31.27 -4.07
N PHE A 434 14.93 31.76 -5.23
CA PHE A 434 16.13 32.56 -5.40
C PHE A 434 15.75 34.03 -5.55
N THR A 435 16.33 34.89 -4.70
CA THR A 435 16.21 36.34 -4.80
C THR A 435 17.61 36.92 -5.05
N PRO A 436 17.84 37.62 -6.17
CA PRO A 436 19.12 38.28 -6.42
C PRO A 436 19.36 39.39 -5.39
N ASP A 437 20.61 39.59 -4.99
CA ASP A 437 21.00 40.69 -4.12
C ASP A 437 20.72 42.03 -4.84
N GLU A 438 20.17 43.02 -4.11
CA GLU A 438 19.91 44.34 -4.66
C GLU A 438 21.23 44.95 -5.18
N ALA A 439 21.27 45.31 -6.47
CA ALA A 439 22.46 45.92 -7.06
C ALA A 439 22.78 47.21 -6.29
N ALA A 440 23.96 47.27 -5.66
CA ALA A 440 24.40 48.45 -4.94
C ALA A 440 24.32 49.68 -5.85
N ALA A 441 23.47 50.63 -5.50
CA ALA A 441 23.35 51.90 -6.23
C ALA A 441 24.75 52.55 -6.34
N PRO A 442 25.17 53.03 -7.52
CA PRO A 442 26.47 53.63 -7.67
C PRO A 442 26.58 54.83 -6.72
N ALA A 443 27.59 54.81 -5.85
CA ALA A 443 27.88 55.89 -4.93
C ALA A 443 28.03 57.19 -5.75
N SER A 444 27.21 58.19 -5.43
CA SER A 444 27.37 59.54 -5.97
C SER A 444 28.73 60.06 -5.51
N ALA A 445 29.64 60.26 -6.48
CA ALA A 445 30.94 60.86 -6.24
C ALA A 445 30.80 62.34 -5.81
N PRO A 446 31.67 62.84 -4.92
CA PRO A 446 31.55 64.17 -4.29
C PRO A 446 31.73 65.36 -5.23
#